data_AF-A0A525DEJ9-F1
#
_entry.id   AF-A0A525DEJ9-F1
#
_cell.length_a   1.000
_cell.length_b   1.000
_cell.length_c   1.000
_cell.angle_alpha   90.00
_cell.angle_beta   90.00
_cell.angle_gamma   90.00
#
_symmetry.space_group_name_H-M   'P 1'
#
loop_
_entity.id
_entity.type
_entity.pdbx_description
1 polymer ?
#
loop_
_entity_poly.entity_id
_entity_poly.type
_entity_poly.pdbx_seq_one_letter_code
_entity_poly.pdbx_strand_id
1 'polypeptide(L)' 'MDYHPNMILRMIQLGMDTAVLESGTIWVCVGCNTCCDNCPMAIDIPSVMDALREQAIAQQAVVKEP' A
#
# COMPACT_ATOMS: atom_id res chain seq x y z
N MET A 1 6.56 8.37 4.51
CA MET A 1 5.69 7.21 4.85
C MET A 1 4.51 7.75 5.65
N ASP A 2 3.33 7.86 5.02
CA ASP A 2 2.17 8.56 5.61
C ASP A 2 1.32 7.64 6.49
N TYR A 3 1.24 6.36 6.11
CA TYR A 3 0.40 5.36 6.75
C TYR A 3 1.16 4.07 7.00
N HIS A 4 0.76 3.33 8.03
CA HIS A 4 1.24 1.96 8.23
C HIS A 4 0.57 1.00 7.23
N PRO A 5 1.23 -0.11 6.86
CA PRO A 5 0.68 -1.05 5.88
C PRO A 5 -0.70 -1.63 6.26
N ASN A 6 -0.96 -1.85 7.54
CA ASN A 6 -2.26 -2.31 8.03
C ASN A 6 -3.36 -1.24 7.84
N MET A 7 -3.02 0.04 7.93
CA MET A 7 -3.93 1.15 7.71
C MET A 7 -4.26 1.30 6.22
N ILE A 8 -3.28 1.11 5.33
CA ILE A 8 -3.50 1.02 3.89
C ILE A 8 -4.51 -0.09 3.56
N LEU A 9 -4.31 -1.30 4.11
CA LEU A 9 -5.27 -2.41 3.94
C LEU A 9 -6.69 -2.03 4.38
N ARG A 10 -6.81 -1.34 5.52
CA ARG A 10 -8.12 -0.90 6.02
C ARG A 10 -8.74 0.18 5.14
N MET A 11 -7.95 1.11 4.61
CA MET A 11 -8.42 2.16 3.70
C MET A 11 -8.97 1.58 2.40
N ILE A 12 -8.33 0.55 1.85
CA ILE A 12 -8.83 -0.18 0.66
C ILE A 12 -10.21 -0.79 0.96
N GLN A 13 -10.39 -1.44 2.12
CA GLN A 13 -11.68 -2.01 2.50
C GLN A 13 -12.79 -0.95 2.65
N LEU A 14 -12.41 0.29 2.95
CA LEU A 14 -13.33 1.42 3.09
C LEU A 14 -13.57 2.15 1.76
N GLY A 15 -12.98 1.70 0.65
CA GLY A 15 -13.09 2.34 -0.66
C GLY A 15 -12.37 3.68 -0.76
N MET A 16 -11.34 3.90 0.08
CA MET A 16 -10.55 5.13 0.09
C MET A 16 -9.40 5.09 -0.92
N ASP A 17 -9.69 4.64 -2.14
CA ASP A 17 -8.68 4.27 -3.13
C ASP A 17 -7.78 5.45 -3.51
N THR A 18 -8.35 6.64 -3.73
CA THR A 18 -7.57 7.86 -4.06
C THR A 18 -6.52 8.17 -2.99
N ALA A 19 -6.90 8.11 -1.71
CA ALA A 19 -5.98 8.40 -0.61
C ALA A 19 -4.87 7.34 -0.46
N VAL A 20 -5.16 6.09 -0.84
CA VAL A 20 -4.15 5.01 -0.87
C VAL A 20 -3.16 5.22 -2.01
N LEU A 21 -3.66 5.51 -3.21
CA LEU A 21 -2.86 5.67 -4.42
C LEU A 21 -1.96 6.92 -4.39
N GLU A 22 -2.42 7.98 -3.72
CA GLU A 22 -1.64 9.20 -3.51
C GLU A 22 -0.63 9.08 -2.35
N SER A 23 -0.67 8.02 -1.54
CA SER A 23 0.23 7.88 -0.38
C SER A 23 1.64 7.48 -0.80
N GLY A 24 2.65 8.06 -0.14
CA GLY A 24 4.05 7.65 -0.27
C GLY A 24 4.33 6.26 0.31
N THR A 25 3.44 5.69 1.14
CA THR A 25 3.66 4.37 1.78
C THR A 25 3.81 3.23 0.76
N ILE A 26 3.02 3.23 -0.33
CA ILE A 26 3.11 2.18 -1.36
C ILE A 26 4.47 2.19 -2.06
N TRP A 27 5.15 3.35 -2.11
CA TRP A 27 6.45 3.55 -2.75
C TRP A 27 7.63 3.21 -1.85
N VAL A 28 7.46 3.28 -0.52
CA VAL A 28 8.50 2.92 0.46
C VAL A 28 8.62 1.40 0.63
N CYS A 29 7.61 0.63 0.20
CA CYS A 29 7.67 -0.84 0.29
C CYS A 29 8.79 -1.42 -0.61
N VAL A 30 9.71 -2.15 0.03
CA VAL A 30 10.85 -2.84 -0.64
C VAL A 30 10.62 -4.34 -0.82
N GLY A 31 9.44 -4.87 -0.46
CA GLY A 31 9.16 -6.30 -0.57
C GLY A 31 9.99 -7.18 0.36
N CYS A 32 10.33 -6.70 1.57
CA CYS A 32 11.14 -7.47 2.54
C CYS A 32 10.37 -8.61 3.25
N ASN A 33 9.07 -8.77 2.98
CA ASN A 33 8.16 -9.77 3.54
C ASN A 33 8.00 -9.82 5.07
N THR A 34 8.72 -8.99 5.84
CA THR A 34 8.65 -8.95 7.31
C THR A 34 7.22 -8.74 7.82
N CYS A 35 6.44 -7.89 7.13
CA CYS A 35 5.05 -7.63 7.50
C CYS A 35 4.12 -8.81 7.19
N CYS A 36 4.41 -9.61 6.16
CA CYS A 36 3.69 -10.83 5.82
C CYS A 36 3.96 -11.92 6.86
N ASP A 37 5.22 -12.16 7.21
CA ASP A 37 5.63 -13.19 8.17
C ASP A 37 5.06 -12.96 9.58
N ASN A 38 4.90 -11.69 9.96
CA ASN A 38 4.34 -11.31 11.26
C ASN A 38 2.80 -11.14 11.24
N CYS A 39 2.15 -11.34 10.09
CA CYS A 39 0.71 -11.13 9.97
C CYS A 39 -0.06 -12.34 10.52
N PRO A 40 -0.86 -12.20 11.58
CA PRO A 40 -1.65 -13.31 12.12
C PRO A 40 -2.74 -13.79 11.14
N MET A 41 -3.09 -12.96 10.16
CA MET A 41 -4.08 -13.24 9.12
C MET A 41 -3.45 -13.76 7.82
N ALA A 42 -2.12 -13.97 7.80
CA ALA A 42 -1.37 -14.42 6.62
C ALA A 42 -1.64 -13.57 5.35
N ILE A 43 -1.72 -12.24 5.52
CA ILE A 43 -1.94 -11.32 4.40
C ILE A 43 -0.61 -11.02 3.72
N ASP A 44 -0.56 -11.24 2.41
CA ASP A 44 0.55 -10.85 1.55
C ASP A 44 0.53 -9.34 1.26
N ILE A 45 0.94 -8.57 2.27
CA ILE A 45 1.02 -7.12 2.21
C ILE A 45 1.97 -6.62 1.09
N PRO A 46 3.17 -7.20 0.89
CA PRO A 46 4.05 -6.82 -0.21
C PRO A 46 3.38 -6.89 -1.58
N SER A 47 2.71 -8.01 -1.89
CA SER A 47 2.00 -8.16 -3.17
C SER A 47 0.86 -7.15 -3.33
N VAL A 48 0.17 -6.79 -2.22
CA VAL A 48 -0.83 -5.73 -2.25
C VAL A 48 -0.18 -4.37 -2.57
N MET A 49 0.96 -4.06 -1.96
CA MET A 49 1.67 -2.80 -2.25
C MET A 49 2.12 -2.73 -3.72
N ASP A 50 2.60 -3.84 -4.28
CA ASP A 50 2.96 -3.93 -5.70
C ASP A 50 1.78 -3.65 -6.61
N ALA A 51 0.64 -4.31 -6.36
CA ALA A 51 -0.59 -4.06 -7.11
C ALA A 51 -1.04 -2.60 -7.01
N LEU A 52 -0.94 -1.98 -5.83
CA LEU A 52 -1.28 -0.56 -5.65
C LEU A 52 -0.34 0.37 -6.42
N ARG A 53 0.96 0.04 -6.52
CA ARG A 53 1.89 0.80 -7.36
C ARG A 53 1.50 0.72 -8.83
N GLU A 54 1.17 -0.46 -9.33
CA GLU A 54 0.69 -0.64 -10.70
C GLU A 54 -0.59 0.17 -10.97
N GLN A 55 -1.55 0.13 -10.03
CA GLN A 55 -2.78 0.92 -10.11
C GLN A 55 -2.49 2.43 -10.09
N ALA A 56 -1.58 2.90 -9.24
CA ALA A 56 -1.22 4.32 -9.15
C ALA A 56 -0.58 4.82 -10.46
N ILE A 57 0.28 4.00 -11.08
CA ILE A 57 0.88 4.29 -12.39
C ILE A 57 -0.20 4.33 -13.47
N ALA A 58 -1.09 3.33 -13.50
CA ALA A 58 -2.16 3.25 -14.50
C ALA A 58 -3.13 4.45 -14.42
N GLN A 59 -3.38 4.96 -13.22
CA GLN A 59 -4.27 6.10 -12.98
C GLN A 59 -3.56 7.45 -12.99
N GLN A 60 -2.24 7.49 -13.21
CA GLN A 60 -1.41 8.70 -13.13
C GLN A 60 -1.63 9.49 -11.83
N ALA A 61 -1.76 8.78 -10.71
CA ALA A 61 -2.01 9.39 -9.41
C ALA A 61 -0.87 10.35 -9.00
N VAL A 62 -1.22 11.50 -8.42
CA VAL A 62 -0.23 12.46 -7.91
C VAL A 62 0.25 11.95 -6.56
N VAL A 63 1.45 11.35 -6.57
CA VAL A 63 2.07 10.80 -5.36
C VAL A 63 2.52 11.93 -4.45
N LYS A 64 2.08 11.94 -3.19
CA LYS A 64 2.69 12.79 -2.16
C LYS A 64 4.09 12.26 -1.87
N GLU A 65 5.06 13.17 -1.93
CA GLU A 65 6.47 12.88 -1.68
C GLU A 65 6.64 12.10 -0.36
N PRO A 66 7.45 11.01 -0.34
CA PRO A 66 7.55 10.12 0.81
C PRO A 66 8.27 10.71 2.03
#